data_AF-A0A0G4KM13-F1
#
_entry.id   AF-A0A0G4KM13-F1
#
_cell.length_a   1.000
_cell.length_b   1.000
_cell.length_c   1.000
_cell.angle_alpha   90.00
_cell.angle_beta   90.00
_cell.angle_gamma   90.00
#
_symmetry.space_group_name_H-M   'P 1'
#
loop_
_entity.id
_entity.type
_entity.pdbx_description
1 polymer ?
#
loop_
_entity_poly.entity_id
_entity_poly.type
_entity_poly.pdbx_seq_one_letter_code
_entity_poly.pdbx_strand_id
1 'polypeptide(L)'
;MHSPAIMLLSLALASAPLAAALPVESPLELLRREPPAGVVMSQCSRPGVLALAYDDGPYQYTSELVDLLDAAGAKATFFWTGTLYGCIYDHAPAVQKAFASGHQVASHTWTHPNTFGSMTPEQLTGEMDRLDDALVNILGVKPQYMRPPYLMTGGN
;
A
#
# COMPACT_ATOMS: atom_id res chain seq x y z
N MET A 1 -0.35 -66.40 34.98
CA MET A 1 -0.57 -65.72 33.67
C MET A 1 -1.86 -64.92 33.86
N HIS A 2 -1.83 -63.63 34.16
CA HIS A 2 -1.73 -62.52 33.20
C HIS A 2 -1.37 -61.20 33.93
N SER A 3 -0.58 -60.35 33.25
CA SER A 3 0.09 -59.13 33.70
C SER A 3 -0.81 -57.93 34.06
N PRO A 4 -0.34 -56.96 34.87
CA PRO A 4 -0.97 -55.65 34.98
C PRO A 4 -0.50 -54.72 33.86
N ALA A 5 -1.42 -53.96 33.28
CA ALA A 5 -1.14 -52.95 32.27
C ALA A 5 -0.60 -51.66 32.92
N ILE A 6 0.59 -51.23 32.50
CA ILE A 6 1.20 -49.96 32.88
C ILE A 6 0.68 -48.90 31.90
N MET A 7 -0.10 -47.95 32.42
CA MET A 7 -0.61 -46.80 31.67
C MET A 7 0.48 -45.72 31.63
N LEU A 8 1.16 -45.59 30.48
CA LEU A 8 2.15 -44.55 30.22
C LEU A 8 1.44 -43.22 29.93
N LEU A 9 1.54 -42.28 30.88
CA LEU A 9 1.08 -40.91 30.73
C LEU A 9 2.14 -40.12 29.94
N SER A 10 1.95 -39.99 28.62
CA SER A 10 2.79 -39.15 27.75
C SER A 10 2.51 -37.67 28.02
N LEU A 11 3.46 -37.00 28.70
CA LEU A 11 3.46 -35.56 28.94
C LEU A 11 3.84 -34.83 27.65
N ALA A 12 2.86 -34.30 26.93
CA ALA A 12 3.11 -33.42 25.79
C ALA A 12 3.59 -32.05 26.31
N LEU A 13 4.88 -31.75 26.16
CA LEU A 13 5.38 -30.38 26.34
C LEU A 13 4.85 -29.52 25.19
N ALA A 14 3.85 -28.68 25.47
CA ALA A 14 3.45 -27.61 24.58
C ALA A 14 4.56 -26.53 24.58
N SER A 15 5.37 -26.50 23.54
CA SER A 15 6.28 -25.39 23.25
C SER A 15 5.45 -24.18 22.80
N ALA A 16 5.18 -23.26 23.72
CA ALA A 16 4.61 -21.97 23.36
C ALA A 16 5.61 -21.22 22.46
N PRO A 17 5.19 -20.66 21.31
CA PRO A 17 6.05 -19.83 20.50
C PRO A 17 6.41 -18.58 21.31
N LEU A 18 7.70 -18.33 21.47
CA LEU A 18 8.19 -17.08 22.03
C LEU A 18 7.89 -15.99 21.00
N ALA A 19 6.78 -15.28 21.18
CA ALA A 19 6.48 -14.09 20.41
C ALA A 19 7.59 -13.07 20.70
N ALA A 20 8.55 -12.96 19.79
CA ALA A 20 9.50 -11.87 19.83
C ALA A 20 8.70 -10.57 19.66
N ALA A 21 8.63 -9.76 20.70
CA ALA A 21 8.10 -8.42 20.59
C ALA A 21 9.00 -7.68 19.60
N LEU A 22 8.50 -7.43 18.39
CA LEU A 22 9.17 -6.52 17.47
C LEU A 22 9.23 -5.16 18.16
N PRO A 23 10.41 -4.53 18.26
CA PRO A 23 10.50 -3.21 18.87
C PRO A 23 9.57 -2.27 18.13
N VAL A 24 8.66 -1.63 18.87
CA VAL A 24 7.88 -0.51 18.33
C VAL A 24 8.89 0.57 17.98
N GLU A 25 9.06 0.85 16.69
CA GLU A 25 10.00 1.86 16.22
C GLU A 25 9.67 3.22 16.85
N SER A 26 10.71 3.94 17.24
CA SER A 26 10.55 5.26 17.86
C SER A 26 9.80 6.19 16.90
N PRO A 27 8.79 6.95 17.36
CA PRO A 27 8.12 7.96 16.55
C PRO A 27 9.10 8.97 15.91
N LEU A 28 10.22 9.24 16.57
CA LEU A 28 11.29 10.10 16.05
C LEU A 28 12.08 9.45 14.91
N GLU A 29 12.24 8.13 14.90
CA GLU A 29 12.85 7.44 13.77
C GLU A 29 11.90 7.34 12.58
N LEU A 30 10.60 7.14 12.83
CA LEU A 30 9.58 7.19 11.78
C LEU A 30 9.55 8.56 11.10
N LEU A 31 9.56 9.66 11.87
CA LEU A 31 9.63 11.03 11.33
C LEU A 31 10.92 11.33 10.57
N ARG A 32 12.06 10.74 10.97
CA ARG A 32 13.34 10.90 10.24
C ARG A 32 13.41 10.12 8.93
N ARG A 33 12.55 9.12 8.74
CA ARG A 33 12.49 8.29 7.54
C ARG A 33 11.55 8.82 6.48
N GLU A 34 10.69 9.79 6.79
CA GLU A 34 9.85 10.40 5.78
C GLU A 34 10.73 11.10 4.74
N PRO A 35 10.66 10.71 3.46
CA PRO A 35 11.43 11.38 2.42
C PRO A 35 11.01 12.86 2.35
N PRO A 36 11.93 13.76 2.00
CA PRO A 36 11.60 15.17 1.86
C PRO A 36 10.45 15.36 0.87
N ALA A 37 9.40 16.06 1.31
CA ALA A 37 8.26 16.37 0.46
C ALA A 37 8.69 17.17 -0.77
N GLY A 38 8.05 16.89 -1.92
CA GLY A 38 8.30 17.63 -3.16
C GLY A 38 9.60 17.25 -3.90
N VAL A 39 10.28 16.17 -3.49
CA VAL A 39 11.47 15.67 -4.19
C VAL A 39 11.11 14.45 -5.04
N VAL A 40 11.57 14.43 -6.29
CA VAL A 40 11.39 13.27 -7.19
C VAL A 40 12.28 12.12 -6.74
N MET A 41 11.67 10.98 -6.46
CA MET A 41 12.35 9.73 -6.08
C MET A 41 12.29 8.73 -7.23
N SER A 42 13.47 8.33 -7.74
CA SER A 42 13.58 7.38 -8.87
C SER A 42 14.28 6.07 -8.53
N GLN A 43 14.73 5.89 -7.29
CA GLN A 43 15.53 4.74 -6.87
C GLN A 43 15.26 4.38 -5.40
N CYS A 44 15.31 3.09 -5.09
CA CYS A 44 15.23 2.60 -3.72
C CYS A 44 16.47 3.02 -2.93
N SER A 45 16.28 3.35 -1.64
CA SER A 45 17.39 3.74 -0.75
C SER A 45 18.27 2.56 -0.33
N ARG A 46 17.76 1.33 -0.41
CA ARG A 46 18.45 0.10 -0.04
C ARG A 46 18.87 -0.69 -1.29
N PRO A 47 20.12 -1.17 -1.37
CA PRO A 47 20.57 -2.01 -2.48
C PRO A 47 19.83 -3.35 -2.48
N GLY A 48 19.64 -3.92 -3.68
CA GLY A 48 18.99 -5.23 -3.86
C GLY A 48 17.48 -5.22 -3.62
N VAL A 49 16.85 -4.05 -3.51
CA VAL A 49 15.40 -3.90 -3.38
C VAL A 49 14.80 -3.49 -4.73
N LEU A 50 13.70 -4.16 -5.10
CA LEU A 50 12.84 -3.78 -6.22
C LEU A 50 11.47 -3.37 -5.66
N ALA A 51 11.01 -2.17 -5.97
CA ALA A 51 9.67 -1.69 -5.62
C ALA A 51 8.74 -1.86 -6.83
N LEU A 52 7.86 -2.86 -6.79
CA LEU A 52 6.80 -3.01 -7.78
C LEU A 52 5.77 -1.89 -7.60
N ALA A 53 5.46 -1.20 -8.69
CA ALA A 53 4.54 -0.09 -8.70
C ALA A 53 3.56 -0.22 -9.86
N TYR A 54 2.28 -0.03 -9.58
CA TYR A 54 1.20 -0.10 -10.56
C TYR A 54 0.39 1.19 -10.53
N ASP A 55 0.22 1.80 -11.71
CA ASP A 55 -0.46 3.08 -11.88
C ASP A 55 -1.87 2.86 -12.46
N ASP A 56 -2.63 3.94 -12.55
CA ASP A 56 -3.92 4.09 -13.25
C ASP A 56 -5.13 3.34 -12.69
N GLY A 57 -4.92 2.32 -11.85
CA GLY A 57 -6.02 1.60 -11.20
C GLY A 57 -6.85 2.48 -10.24
N PRO A 58 -7.87 1.92 -9.58
CA PRO A 58 -8.28 0.52 -9.65
C PRO A 58 -9.04 0.21 -10.95
N TYR A 59 -9.01 -1.06 -11.34
CA TYR A 59 -9.78 -1.57 -12.48
C TYR A 59 -10.14 -3.04 -12.29
N GLN A 60 -10.79 -3.65 -13.29
CA GLN A 60 -11.30 -5.03 -13.22
C GLN A 60 -10.22 -6.09 -12.92
N TYR A 61 -8.95 -5.80 -13.19
CA TYR A 61 -7.82 -6.72 -12.94
C TYR A 61 -7.15 -6.54 -11.58
N THR A 62 -7.49 -5.48 -10.83
CA THR A 62 -6.79 -5.14 -9.58
C THR A 62 -6.84 -6.27 -8.55
N SER A 63 -8.01 -6.87 -8.35
CA SER A 63 -8.17 -7.96 -7.38
C SER A 63 -7.37 -9.21 -7.74
N GLU A 64 -7.29 -9.56 -9.02
CA GLU A 64 -6.50 -10.69 -9.51
C GLU A 64 -5.00 -10.42 -9.38
N LEU A 65 -4.57 -9.20 -9.70
CA LEU A 65 -3.17 -8.79 -9.50
C LEU A 65 -2.75 -8.87 -8.03
N VAL A 66 -3.62 -8.47 -7.09
CA VAL A 66 -3.36 -8.63 -5.65
C VAL A 66 -3.19 -10.11 -5.28
N ASP A 67 -4.05 -11.00 -5.77
CA ASP A 67 -3.92 -12.45 -5.51
C ASP A 67 -2.58 -13.01 -6.01
N LEU A 68 -2.16 -12.59 -7.21
CA LEU A 68 -0.89 -13.03 -7.80
C LEU A 68 0.31 -12.52 -6.99
N LEU A 69 0.28 -11.27 -6.53
CA LEU A 69 1.34 -10.70 -5.70
C LEU A 69 1.42 -11.42 -4.35
N ASP A 70 0.28 -11.65 -3.70
CA ASP A 70 0.22 -12.34 -2.41
C ASP A 70 0.68 -13.79 -2.53
N ALA A 71 0.27 -14.50 -3.59
CA ALA A 71 0.75 -15.86 -3.88
C ALA A 71 2.26 -15.93 -4.11
N ALA A 72 2.85 -14.88 -4.69
CA ALA A 72 4.30 -14.75 -4.88
C ALA A 72 5.04 -14.25 -3.63
N GLY A 73 4.34 -13.93 -2.53
CA GLY A 73 4.93 -13.32 -1.34
C GLY A 73 5.47 -11.90 -1.58
N ALA A 74 5.00 -11.22 -2.64
CA ALA A 74 5.46 -9.91 -3.04
C ALA A 74 4.54 -8.80 -2.51
N LYS A 75 5.12 -7.61 -2.28
CA LYS A 75 4.37 -6.38 -2.01
C LYS A 75 4.63 -5.37 -3.12
N ALA A 76 3.68 -4.45 -3.25
CA ALA A 76 3.65 -3.46 -4.32
C ALA A 76 3.05 -2.16 -3.79
N THR A 77 3.26 -1.10 -4.55
CA THR A 77 2.61 0.19 -4.37
C THR A 77 1.60 0.40 -5.49
N PHE A 78 0.37 0.73 -5.13
CA PHE A 78 -0.66 1.09 -6.09
C PHE A 78 -0.88 2.60 -6.07
N PHE A 79 -0.66 3.24 -7.20
CA PHE A 79 -0.92 4.66 -7.42
C PHE A 79 -2.32 4.79 -8.03
N TRP A 80 -3.30 5.10 -7.18
CA TRP A 80 -4.70 5.11 -7.55
C TRP A 80 -5.11 6.40 -8.26
N THR A 81 -5.98 6.27 -9.26
CA THR A 81 -6.73 7.38 -9.82
C THR A 81 -8.16 7.40 -9.27
N GLY A 82 -8.80 8.57 -9.31
CA GLY A 82 -10.19 8.71 -8.88
C GLY A 82 -11.21 8.28 -9.94
N THR A 83 -10.93 8.56 -11.21
CA THR A 83 -11.95 8.52 -12.28
C THR A 83 -11.49 7.96 -13.63
N LEU A 84 -10.22 7.56 -13.79
CA LEU A 84 -9.65 7.21 -15.10
C LEU A 84 -10.34 5.99 -15.73
N TYR A 85 -10.56 4.93 -14.96
CA TYR A 85 -11.21 3.69 -15.42
C TYR A 85 -12.54 3.41 -14.70
N GLY A 86 -13.34 4.47 -14.54
CA GLY A 86 -14.54 4.47 -13.71
C GLY A 86 -14.28 5.13 -12.35
N CYS A 87 -15.33 5.35 -11.59
CA CYS A 87 -15.21 5.99 -10.29
C CYS A 87 -14.55 5.02 -9.29
N ILE A 88 -13.57 5.47 -8.51
CA ILE A 88 -12.87 4.65 -7.52
C ILE A 88 -13.82 3.96 -6.54
N TYR A 89 -14.97 4.58 -6.23
CA TYR A 89 -16.01 4.00 -5.36
C TYR A 89 -16.66 2.75 -5.96
N ASP A 90 -16.77 2.64 -7.28
CA ASP A 90 -17.30 1.44 -7.97
C ASP A 90 -16.34 0.25 -7.82
N HIS A 91 -15.07 0.53 -7.54
CA HIS A 91 -13.99 -0.45 -7.37
C HIS A 91 -13.50 -0.53 -5.91
N ALA A 92 -14.24 0.04 -4.95
CA ALA A 92 -13.84 0.09 -3.54
C ALA A 92 -13.45 -1.27 -2.95
N PRO A 93 -14.12 -2.41 -3.26
CA PRO A 93 -13.69 -3.72 -2.78
C PRO A 93 -12.27 -4.12 -3.21
N ALA A 94 -11.84 -3.75 -4.43
CA ALA A 94 -10.50 -4.05 -4.92
C ALA A 94 -9.44 -3.19 -4.21
N VAL A 95 -9.74 -1.91 -3.97
CA VAL A 95 -8.88 -0.99 -3.21
C VAL A 95 -8.73 -1.47 -1.76
N GLN A 96 -9.84 -1.87 -1.12
CA GLN A 96 -9.85 -2.45 0.23
C GLN A 96 -9.04 -3.74 0.29
N LYS A 97 -9.18 -4.63 -0.70
CA LYS A 97 -8.40 -5.87 -0.79
C LYS A 97 -6.90 -5.57 -0.86
N ALA A 98 -6.47 -4.69 -1.75
CA ALA A 98 -5.06 -4.32 -1.87
C ALA A 98 -4.49 -3.78 -0.54
N PHE A 99 -5.24 -2.88 0.12
CA PHE A 99 -4.83 -2.31 1.40
C PHE A 99 -4.80 -3.35 2.55
N ALA A 100 -5.83 -4.19 2.65
CA ALA A 100 -5.92 -5.24 3.67
C ALA A 100 -4.85 -6.33 3.50
N SER A 101 -4.43 -6.61 2.26
CA SER A 101 -3.29 -7.47 1.95
C SER A 101 -1.94 -6.81 2.27
N GLY A 102 -1.90 -5.55 2.72
CA GLY A 102 -0.67 -4.87 3.11
C GLY A 102 0.13 -4.28 1.95
N HIS A 103 -0.49 -4.06 0.80
CA HIS A 103 0.12 -3.25 -0.26
C HIS A 103 0.07 -1.77 0.09
N GLN A 104 1.03 -1.01 -0.42
CA GLN A 104 1.08 0.44 -0.20
C GLN A 104 0.06 1.15 -1.09
N VAL A 105 -0.64 2.12 -0.51
CA VAL A 105 -1.62 2.99 -1.18
C VAL A 105 -0.95 4.34 -1.43
N ALA A 106 -0.99 4.79 -2.69
CA ALA A 106 -0.43 6.07 -3.13
C ALA A 106 -1.40 6.79 -4.07
N SER A 107 -1.26 8.11 -4.19
CA SER A 107 -2.08 8.95 -5.07
C SER A 107 -1.52 9.00 -6.50
N HIS A 108 -2.41 8.94 -7.48
CA HIS A 108 -2.13 9.22 -8.89
C HIS A 108 -3.10 10.27 -9.45
N THR A 109 -3.53 11.22 -8.60
CA THR A 109 -4.52 12.28 -8.88
C THR A 109 -5.95 11.79 -9.07
N TRP A 110 -6.91 12.70 -9.04
CA TRP A 110 -8.32 12.37 -9.23
C TRP A 110 -8.66 12.03 -10.69
N THR A 111 -8.20 12.85 -11.63
CA THR A 111 -8.59 12.78 -13.05
C THR A 111 -7.50 12.26 -13.98
N HIS A 112 -6.27 12.06 -13.49
CA HIS A 112 -5.11 11.74 -14.30
C HIS A 112 -4.87 12.78 -15.44
N PRO A 113 -4.68 14.07 -15.10
CA PRO A 113 -4.56 15.12 -16.10
C PRO A 113 -3.25 15.02 -16.88
N ASN A 114 -3.33 15.12 -18.21
CA ASN A 114 -2.16 15.24 -19.09
C ASN A 114 -1.49 16.62 -19.05
N THR A 115 -2.04 17.55 -18.28
CA THR A 115 -1.51 18.91 -18.05
C THR A 115 -0.87 19.06 -16.67
N PHE A 116 -0.59 17.97 -15.95
CA PHE A 116 -0.15 18.01 -14.55
C PHE A 116 0.97 19.04 -14.29
N GLY A 117 2.03 19.03 -15.11
CA GLY A 117 3.19 19.93 -14.95
C GLY A 117 2.93 21.41 -15.23
N SER A 118 1.73 21.79 -15.68
CA SER A 118 1.35 23.18 -15.97
C SER A 118 0.13 23.65 -15.17
N MET A 119 -0.35 22.85 -14.22
CA MET A 119 -1.49 23.19 -13.37
C MET A 119 -1.12 24.25 -12.33
N THR A 120 -2.08 25.07 -11.92
CA THR A 120 -1.89 25.99 -10.79
C THR A 120 -1.82 25.21 -9.47
N PRO A 121 -1.27 25.81 -8.40
CA PRO A 121 -1.28 25.18 -7.07
C PRO A 121 -2.68 24.75 -6.61
N GLU A 122 -3.72 25.55 -6.87
CA GLU A 122 -5.10 25.23 -6.50
C GLU A 122 -5.64 24.05 -7.29
N GLN A 123 -5.30 23.95 -8.58
CA GLN A 123 -5.68 22.82 -9.42
C GLN A 123 -4.98 21.54 -8.96
N LEU A 124 -3.69 21.60 -8.64
CA LEU A 124 -2.94 20.47 -8.09
C LEU A 124 -3.53 20.02 -6.75
N THR A 125 -3.77 20.95 -5.82
CA THR A 125 -4.41 20.64 -4.53
C THR A 125 -5.77 20.00 -4.73
N GLY A 126 -6.59 20.50 -5.66
CA GLY A 126 -7.90 19.91 -5.95
C GLY A 126 -7.83 18.48 -6.50
N GLU A 127 -6.81 18.14 -7.29
CA GLU A 127 -6.58 16.78 -7.78
C GLU A 127 -6.17 15.82 -6.65
N MET A 128 -5.38 16.30 -5.70
CA MET A 128 -4.92 15.51 -4.56
C MET A 128 -6.03 15.33 -3.52
N ASP A 129 -6.67 16.42 -3.07
CA ASP A 129 -7.67 16.42 -2.01
C ASP A 129 -8.88 15.53 -2.35
N ARG A 130 -9.35 15.55 -3.62
CA ARG A 130 -10.48 14.71 -4.04
C ARG A 130 -10.17 13.23 -3.93
N LEU A 131 -8.96 12.82 -4.28
CA LEU A 131 -8.56 11.42 -4.15
C LEU A 131 -8.30 11.05 -2.68
N ASP A 132 -7.69 11.95 -1.91
CA ASP A 132 -7.49 11.77 -0.47
C ASP A 132 -8.83 11.55 0.25
N ASP A 133 -9.84 12.36 -0.02
CA ASP A 133 -11.17 12.22 0.57
C ASP A 133 -11.81 10.88 0.19
N ALA A 134 -11.66 10.44 -1.07
CA ALA A 134 -12.17 9.15 -1.49
C ALA A 134 -11.46 7.98 -0.79
N LEU A 135 -10.14 8.03 -0.67
CA LEU A 135 -9.37 6.99 0.02
C LEU A 135 -9.62 6.99 1.53
N VAL A 136 -9.87 8.14 2.15
CA VAL A 136 -10.35 8.22 3.55
C VAL A 136 -11.72 7.55 3.68
N ASN A 137 -12.65 7.80 2.75
CA ASN A 137 -13.96 7.17 2.79
C ASN A 137 -13.90 5.65 2.56
N ILE A 138 -12.99 5.16 1.72
CA ILE A 138 -12.86 3.74 1.38
C ILE A 138 -12.03 2.95 2.41
N LEU A 139 -10.94 3.54 2.90
CA LEU A 139 -9.90 2.88 3.70
C LEU A 139 -9.67 3.49 5.09
N GLY A 140 -10.16 4.70 5.35
CA GLY A 140 -9.87 5.44 6.58
C GLY A 140 -8.46 6.03 6.66
N VAL A 141 -7.71 6.08 5.54
CA VAL A 141 -6.32 6.59 5.51
C VAL A 141 -6.10 7.55 4.35
N LYS A 142 -5.16 8.49 4.53
CA LYS A 142 -4.66 9.36 3.46
C LYS A 142 -3.35 8.83 2.90
N PRO A 143 -3.14 8.85 1.57
CA PRO A 143 -1.85 8.58 0.97
C PRO A 143 -0.75 9.52 1.48
N GLN A 144 0.46 8.99 1.69
CA GLN A 144 1.65 9.79 1.96
C GLN A 144 2.58 9.93 0.74
N TYR A 145 2.29 9.17 -0.32
CA TYR A 145 3.08 9.14 -1.55
C TYR A 145 2.18 9.43 -2.73
N MET A 146 2.77 10.04 -3.76
CA MET A 146 2.10 10.23 -5.03
C MET A 146 3.08 10.01 -6.18
N ARG A 147 2.53 9.71 -7.35
CA ARG A 147 3.25 9.76 -8.61
C ARG A 147 2.50 10.72 -9.53
N PRO A 148 3.18 11.67 -10.18
CA PRO A 148 2.51 12.54 -11.13
C PRO A 148 2.16 11.78 -12.41
N PRO A 149 0.96 11.97 -12.99
CA PRO A 149 0.60 11.50 -14.31
C PRO A 149 1.68 11.83 -15.35
N TYR A 150 1.98 10.86 -16.21
CA TYR A 150 3.00 10.97 -17.27
C TYR A 150 4.41 11.31 -16.77
N LEU A 151 4.68 11.13 -15.46
CA LEU A 151 5.91 11.57 -14.78
C LEU A 151 6.20 13.07 -14.95
N MET A 152 5.18 13.86 -15.29
CA MET A 152 5.33 15.30 -15.52
C MET A 152 5.40 16.02 -14.18
N THR A 153 6.51 16.68 -13.91
CA THR A 153 6.66 17.58 -12.77
C THR A 153 6.86 19.00 -13.28
N GLY A 154 6.21 19.97 -12.65
CA GLY A 154 6.30 21.36 -13.03
C GLY A 154 5.25 22.19 -12.30
N GLY A 155 5.54 23.46 -12.19
CA GLY A 155 4.74 24.51 -11.58
C GLY A 155 5.57 25.78 -11.79
N ASN A 156 4.97 26.79 -12.41
CA ASN A 156 5.62 28.10 -12.54
C ASN A 156 5.79 28.75 -11.16
#